data_AF-A0A1M6MQD9-F1
#
_entry.id   AF-A0A1M6MQD9-F1
#
_cell.length_a   1.000
_cell.length_b   1.000
_cell.length_c   1.000
_cell.angle_alpha   90.00
_cell.angle_beta   90.00
_cell.angle_gamma   90.00
#
_symmetry.space_group_name_H-M   'P 1'
#
loop_
_entity.id
_entity.type
_entity.pdbx_description
1 polymer ?
#
loop_
_entity_poly.entity_id
_entity_poly.type
_entity_poly.pdbx_seq_one_letter_code
_entity_poly.pdbx_strand_id
1 'polypeptide(L)'
;MSAAPNPDTTRRRVAALGHTVSRRGRLDTRLQAALTARRDAHAQAVARHDAQRERVELAGDELRAYRERVARMMSGGSAFQLADLNATMRYADVVAARVQQLESELAALETAMRAAAEELAAAARALANNRGRMDLCRERIATLRRSLDQHAADEADEDAEETALARLRLMPRPA
;
A
#
# COMPACT_ATOMS: atom_id res chain seq x y z
N MET A 1 -10.60 44.11 -10.09
CA MET A 1 -9.30 43.98 -10.75
C MET A 1 -8.33 43.43 -9.72
N SER A 2 -7.99 42.13 -9.79
CA SER A 2 -7.07 41.52 -8.83
C SER A 2 -5.65 41.95 -9.21
N ALA A 3 -4.94 42.60 -8.30
CA ALA A 3 -3.55 43.01 -8.51
C ALA A 3 -2.72 41.80 -8.96
N ALA A 4 -1.94 41.96 -10.03
CA ALA A 4 -1.03 40.94 -10.51
C ALA A 4 -0.11 40.48 -9.36
N PRO A 5 0.04 39.16 -9.14
CA PRO A 5 0.83 38.65 -8.03
C PRO A 5 2.30 39.02 -8.21
N ASN A 6 2.88 39.71 -7.21
CA ASN A 6 4.29 40.15 -7.23
C ASN A 6 5.23 38.98 -7.61
N PRO A 7 6.08 39.12 -8.66
CA PRO A 7 6.90 38.04 -9.19
C PRO A 7 7.88 37.46 -8.16
N ASP A 8 8.39 38.27 -7.22
CA ASP A 8 9.27 37.77 -6.16
C ASP A 8 8.55 36.87 -5.17
N THR A 9 7.29 37.20 -4.85
CA THR A 9 6.46 36.34 -4.00
C THR A 9 6.14 35.02 -4.70
N THR A 10 5.93 35.05 -6.02
CA THR A 10 5.70 33.88 -6.85
C THR A 10 6.95 32.99 -6.94
N ARG A 11 8.15 33.57 -7.13
CA ARG A 11 9.44 32.84 -7.08
C ARG A 11 9.66 32.15 -5.73
N ARG A 12 9.41 32.85 -4.61
CA ARG A 12 9.50 32.26 -3.26
C ARG A 12 8.53 31.09 -3.07
N ARG A 13 7.29 31.21 -3.57
CA ARG A 13 6.29 30.12 -3.53
C ARG A 13 6.74 28.91 -4.35
N VAL A 14 7.30 29.12 -5.54
CA VAL A 14 7.89 28.04 -6.36
C VAL A 14 8.98 27.31 -5.60
N ALA A 15 9.92 28.03 -4.98
CA ALA A 15 11.00 27.43 -4.18
C ALA A 15 10.45 26.61 -2.99
N ALA A 16 9.49 27.16 -2.24
CA ALA A 16 8.86 26.48 -1.11
C ALA A 16 8.13 25.18 -1.52
N LEU A 17 7.38 25.23 -2.63
CA LEU A 17 6.75 24.04 -3.20
C LEU A 17 7.80 23.02 -3.68
N GLY A 18 8.90 23.48 -4.28
CA GLY A 18 10.03 22.64 -4.67
C GLY A 18 10.62 21.87 -3.49
N HIS A 19 10.86 22.54 -2.36
CA HIS A 19 11.31 21.88 -1.13
C HIS A 19 10.28 20.85 -0.62
N THR A 20 8.99 21.15 -0.73
CA THR A 20 7.91 20.23 -0.36
C THR A 20 7.92 18.98 -1.23
N VAL A 21 8.07 19.13 -2.55
CA VAL A 21 8.20 18.00 -3.49
C VAL A 21 9.42 17.15 -3.16
N SER A 22 10.58 17.76 -2.91
CA SER A 22 11.81 17.03 -2.54
C SER A 22 11.66 16.25 -1.24
N ARG A 23 11.04 16.85 -0.21
CA ARG A 23 10.75 16.17 1.05
C ARG A 23 9.78 14.99 0.85
N ARG A 24 8.74 15.18 0.03
CA ARG A 24 7.78 14.12 -0.30
C ARG A 24 8.40 13.01 -1.15
N GLY A 25 9.38 13.32 -2.00
CA GLY A 25 10.15 12.32 -2.74
C GLY A 25 10.90 11.38 -1.81
N ARG A 26 11.56 11.91 -0.77
CA ARG A 26 12.19 11.07 0.27
C ARG A 26 11.18 10.21 1.02
N LEU A 27 9.99 10.75 1.28
CA LEU A 27 8.90 9.98 1.89
C LEU A 27 8.40 8.88 0.94
N ASP A 28 8.30 9.15 -0.37
CA ASP A 28 7.89 8.16 -1.37
C ASP A 28 8.80 6.95 -1.37
N THR A 29 10.13 7.15 -1.37
CA THR A 29 11.11 6.06 -1.28
C THR A 29 10.91 5.22 -0.03
N ARG A 30 10.66 5.86 1.13
CA ARG A 30 10.38 5.15 2.39
C ARG A 30 9.07 4.37 2.33
N LEU A 31 8.02 4.96 1.76
CA LEU A 31 6.72 4.31 1.60
C LEU A 31 6.79 3.13 0.62
N GLN A 32 7.59 3.23 -0.45
CA GLN A 32 7.84 2.12 -1.36
C GLN A 32 8.57 0.97 -0.66
N ALA A 33 9.65 1.26 0.08
CA ALA A 33 10.37 0.24 0.83
C ALA A 33 9.46 -0.45 1.86
N ALA A 34 8.65 0.33 2.59
CA ALA A 34 7.65 -0.20 3.51
C ALA A 34 6.59 -1.06 2.80
N LEU A 35 6.10 -0.63 1.62
CA LEU A 35 5.12 -1.39 0.84
C LEU A 35 5.67 -2.74 0.40
N THR A 36 6.92 -2.79 -0.06
CA THR A 36 7.59 -4.05 -0.42
C THR A 36 7.69 -4.96 0.81
N ALA A 37 8.19 -4.46 1.94
CA ALA A 37 8.28 -5.25 3.16
C ALA A 37 6.91 -5.78 3.63
N ARG A 38 5.83 -5.01 3.47
CA ARG A 38 4.47 -5.45 3.80
C ARG A 38 3.93 -6.50 2.82
N ARG A 39 4.29 -6.44 1.53
CA ARG A 39 3.98 -7.51 0.56
C ARG A 39 4.65 -8.81 0.95
N ASP A 40 5.93 -8.75 1.31
CA ASP A 40 6.68 -9.93 1.74
C ASP A 40 6.09 -10.53 3.02
N ALA A 41 5.74 -9.68 3.99
CA ALA A 41 5.08 -10.11 5.23
C ALA A 41 3.71 -10.77 4.96
N HIS A 42 2.90 -10.19 4.06
CA HIS A 42 1.62 -10.77 3.67
C HIS A 42 1.80 -12.12 2.96
N ALA A 43 2.75 -12.24 2.03
CA ALA A 43 3.06 -13.49 1.35
C ALA A 43 3.52 -14.58 2.34
N GLN A 44 4.34 -14.23 3.34
CA GLN A 44 4.73 -15.16 4.40
C GLN A 44 3.55 -15.57 5.27
N ALA A 45 2.63 -14.65 5.58
CA ALA A 45 1.43 -14.98 6.35
C ALA A 45 0.50 -15.94 5.59
N VAL A 46 0.31 -15.73 4.29
CA VAL A 46 -0.43 -16.65 3.41
C VAL A 46 0.23 -18.03 3.39
N ALA A 47 1.55 -18.10 3.17
CA ALA A 47 2.26 -19.39 3.15
C ALA A 47 2.16 -20.16 4.48
N ARG A 48 2.22 -19.46 5.62
CA ARG A 48 2.04 -20.09 6.95
C ARG A 48 0.61 -20.57 7.16
N HIS A 49 -0.39 -19.79 6.73
CA HIS A 49 -1.79 -20.17 6.78
C HIS A 49 -2.03 -21.45 5.96
N ASP A 50 -1.55 -21.49 4.73
CA ASP A 50 -1.76 -22.62 3.82
C ASP A 50 -1.07 -23.89 4.34
N ALA A 51 0.17 -23.77 4.81
CA ALA A 51 0.87 -24.89 5.43
C ALA A 51 0.16 -25.41 6.70
N GLN A 52 -0.43 -24.52 7.51
CA GLN A 52 -1.20 -24.95 8.68
C GLN A 52 -2.52 -25.61 8.29
N ARG A 53 -3.18 -25.10 7.25
CA ARG A 53 -4.40 -25.70 6.70
C ARG A 53 -4.15 -27.14 6.25
N GLU A 54 -3.07 -27.40 5.52
CA GLU A 54 -2.67 -28.76 5.13
C GLU A 54 -2.48 -29.67 6.36
N ARG A 55 -1.86 -29.16 7.43
CA ARG A 55 -1.67 -29.92 8.69
C ARG A 55 -3.00 -30.25 9.37
N VAL A 56 -3.97 -29.33 9.36
CA VAL A 56 -5.33 -29.57 9.88
C VAL A 56 -6.03 -30.63 9.05
N GLU A 57 -5.96 -30.53 7.72
CA GLU A 57 -6.59 -31.48 6.79
C GLU A 57 -6.04 -32.91 7.01
N LEU A 58 -4.71 -33.06 7.07
CA LEU A 58 -4.06 -34.36 7.34
C LEU A 58 -4.45 -34.95 8.71
N ALA A 59 -4.48 -34.14 9.77
CA ALA A 59 -4.89 -34.61 11.09
C ALA A 59 -6.39 -34.96 11.14
N GLY A 60 -7.21 -34.24 10.38
CA GLY A 60 -8.64 -34.52 10.21
C GLY A 60 -8.90 -35.83 9.48
N ASP A 61 -8.12 -36.14 8.44
CA ASP A 61 -8.14 -37.43 7.74
C ASP A 61 -7.73 -38.59 8.67
N GLU A 62 -6.66 -38.40 9.43
CA GLU A 62 -6.22 -39.38 10.44
C GLU A 62 -7.35 -39.68 11.44
N LEU A 63 -7.99 -38.63 11.99
CA LEU A 63 -9.11 -38.79 12.92
C LEU A 63 -10.32 -39.50 12.29
N ARG A 64 -10.66 -39.19 11.03
CA ARG A 64 -11.73 -39.88 10.30
C ARG A 64 -11.44 -41.38 10.17
N ALA A 65 -10.22 -41.74 9.77
CA ALA A 65 -9.81 -43.14 9.66
C ALA A 65 -9.92 -43.90 11.00
N TYR A 66 -9.55 -43.27 12.13
CA TYR A 66 -9.72 -43.88 13.45
C TYR A 66 -11.20 -44.06 13.81
N ARG A 67 -12.05 -43.06 13.56
CA ARG A 67 -13.49 -43.13 13.81
C ARG A 67 -14.16 -44.23 12.98
N GLU A 68 -13.78 -44.36 11.71
CA GLU A 68 -14.26 -45.44 10.83
C GLU A 68 -13.81 -46.82 11.32
N ARG A 69 -12.57 -46.95 11.80
CA ARG A 69 -12.08 -48.20 12.41
C ARG A 69 -12.88 -48.57 13.65
N VAL A 70 -13.16 -47.61 14.54
CA VAL A 70 -14.00 -47.83 15.73
C VAL A 70 -15.41 -48.26 15.31
N ALA A 71 -16.02 -47.57 14.33
CA ALA A 71 -17.34 -47.91 13.83
C ALA A 71 -17.41 -49.33 13.25
N ARG A 72 -16.38 -49.79 12.53
CA ARG A 72 -16.29 -51.17 12.02
C ARG A 72 -16.20 -52.22 13.13
N MET A 73 -15.41 -51.95 14.18
CA MET A 73 -15.35 -52.84 15.35
C MET A 73 -16.71 -52.91 16.06
N MET A 74 -17.38 -51.77 16.25
CA MET A 74 -18.67 -51.72 16.95
C MET A 74 -19.85 -52.31 16.17
N SER A 75 -19.78 -52.34 14.83
CA SER A 75 -20.83 -52.90 13.95
C SER A 75 -20.64 -54.38 13.63
N GLY A 76 -19.64 -55.05 14.22
CA GLY A 76 -19.33 -56.46 13.95
C GLY A 76 -18.67 -56.70 12.58
N GLY A 77 -18.21 -55.64 11.90
CA GLY A 77 -17.54 -55.72 10.59
C GLY A 77 -16.10 -56.25 10.65
N SER A 78 -15.57 -56.53 11.84
CA SER A 78 -14.25 -57.14 12.07
C SER A 78 -14.22 -57.84 13.43
N ALA A 79 -13.51 -58.97 13.53
CA ALA A 79 -13.16 -59.53 14.84
C ALA A 79 -12.06 -58.67 15.50
N PHE A 80 -12.17 -58.40 16.81
CA PHE A 80 -11.22 -57.57 17.55
C PHE A 80 -11.16 -57.99 19.02
N GLN A 81 -10.08 -57.61 19.72
CA GLN A 81 -10.01 -57.72 21.17
C GLN A 81 -10.51 -56.42 21.82
N LEU A 82 -11.20 -56.51 22.96
CA LEU A 82 -11.70 -55.33 23.67
C LEU A 82 -10.58 -54.33 24.02
N ALA A 83 -9.36 -54.82 24.27
CA ALA A 83 -8.19 -53.98 24.49
C ALA A 83 -7.84 -53.11 23.26
N ASP A 84 -7.94 -53.66 22.04
CA ASP A 84 -7.67 -52.94 20.80
C ASP A 84 -8.70 -51.85 20.52
N LEU A 85 -9.97 -52.12 20.81
CA LEU A 85 -11.04 -51.12 20.72
C LEU A 85 -10.77 -49.95 21.66
N ASN A 86 -10.50 -50.25 22.94
CA ASN A 86 -10.20 -49.23 23.94
C ASN A 86 -8.94 -48.41 23.58
N ALA A 87 -7.89 -49.05 23.09
CA ALA A 87 -6.68 -48.37 22.63
C ALA A 87 -6.97 -47.45 21.43
N THR A 88 -7.76 -47.92 20.46
CA THR A 88 -8.14 -47.14 19.28
C THR A 88 -8.99 -45.93 19.65
N MET A 89 -9.97 -46.08 20.56
CA MET A 89 -10.80 -44.98 21.04
C MET A 89 -9.97 -43.92 21.78
N ARG A 90 -9.10 -44.34 22.72
CA ARG A 90 -8.20 -43.41 23.43
C ARG A 90 -7.30 -42.64 22.48
N TYR A 91 -6.74 -43.32 21.47
CA TYR A 91 -5.91 -42.65 20.48
C TYR A 91 -6.72 -41.68 19.62
N ALA A 92 -7.95 -42.04 19.22
CA ALA A 92 -8.85 -41.14 18.51
C ALA A 92 -9.14 -39.85 19.31
N ASP A 93 -9.30 -39.95 20.64
CA ASP A 93 -9.48 -38.77 21.50
C ASP A 93 -8.23 -37.87 21.52
N VAL A 94 -7.04 -38.47 21.55
CA VAL A 94 -5.77 -37.72 21.46
C VAL A 94 -5.64 -37.00 20.12
N VAL A 95 -5.96 -37.67 19.01
CA VAL A 95 -5.95 -37.04 17.68
C VAL A 95 -7.02 -35.94 17.60
N ALA A 96 -8.20 -36.14 18.17
CA ALA A 96 -9.25 -35.12 18.21
C ALA A 96 -8.80 -33.85 18.95
N ALA A 97 -8.14 -33.99 20.11
CA ALA A 97 -7.58 -32.85 20.83
C ALA A 97 -6.50 -32.13 20.00
N ARG A 98 -5.65 -32.88 19.29
CA ARG A 98 -4.65 -32.32 18.39
C ARG A 98 -5.27 -31.56 17.22
N VAL A 99 -6.34 -32.09 16.60
CA VAL A 99 -7.07 -31.39 15.53
C VAL A 99 -7.62 -30.07 16.04
N GLN A 100 -8.28 -30.06 17.20
CA GLN A 100 -8.80 -28.83 17.81
C GLN A 100 -7.70 -27.79 18.07
N GLN A 101 -6.53 -28.23 18.54
CA GLN A 101 -5.39 -27.34 18.71
C GLN A 101 -4.94 -26.75 17.36
N LEU A 102 -4.76 -27.58 16.33
CA LEU A 102 -4.32 -27.12 15.02
C LEU A 102 -5.34 -26.16 14.36
N GLU A 103 -6.63 -26.40 14.55
CA GLU A 103 -7.72 -25.52 14.11
C GLU A 103 -7.67 -24.16 14.82
N SER A 104 -7.39 -24.15 16.13
CA SER A 104 -7.22 -22.89 16.88
C SER A 104 -6.01 -22.08 16.39
N GLU A 105 -4.89 -22.75 16.07
CA GLU A 105 -3.71 -22.15 15.47
C GLU A 105 -4.00 -21.61 14.07
N LEU A 106 -4.78 -22.34 13.26
CA LEU A 106 -5.21 -21.91 11.94
C LEU A 106 -6.08 -20.64 12.01
N ALA A 107 -7.03 -20.57 12.94
CA ALA A 107 -7.85 -19.37 13.15
C ALA A 107 -7.02 -18.14 13.56
N ALA A 108 -5.98 -18.35 14.38
CA ALA A 108 -5.03 -17.29 14.72
C ALA A 108 -4.22 -16.82 13.51
N LEU A 109 -3.74 -17.75 12.67
CA LEU A 109 -3.03 -17.43 11.43
C LEU A 109 -3.93 -16.73 10.41
N GLU A 110 -5.19 -17.12 10.28
CA GLU A 110 -6.16 -16.45 9.41
C GLU A 110 -6.38 -14.99 9.84
N THR A 111 -6.50 -14.75 11.15
CA THR A 111 -6.59 -13.40 11.72
C THR A 111 -5.34 -12.58 11.40
N ALA A 112 -4.15 -13.17 11.58
CA ALA A 112 -2.88 -12.51 11.27
C ALA A 112 -2.73 -12.21 9.77
N MET A 113 -3.16 -13.12 8.89
CA MET A 113 -3.15 -12.94 7.44
C MET A 113 -4.07 -11.78 7.02
N ARG A 114 -5.28 -11.71 7.58
CA ARG A 114 -6.22 -10.60 7.34
C ARG A 114 -5.64 -9.26 7.81
N ALA A 115 -5.05 -9.22 9.01
CA ALA A 115 -4.38 -8.02 9.51
C ALA A 115 -3.24 -7.57 8.59
N ALA A 116 -2.39 -8.50 8.11
CA ALA A 116 -1.33 -8.18 7.17
C ALA A 116 -1.87 -7.64 5.83
N ALA A 117 -3.00 -8.16 5.35
CA ALA A 117 -3.66 -7.67 4.14
C ALA A 117 -4.19 -6.23 4.32
N GLU A 118 -4.77 -5.92 5.48
CA GLU A 118 -5.24 -4.58 5.82
C GLU A 118 -4.09 -3.57 5.91
N GLU A 119 -2.98 -3.96 6.55
CA GLU A 119 -1.76 -3.15 6.62
C GLU A 119 -1.17 -2.89 5.22
N LEU A 120 -1.15 -3.91 4.35
CA LEU A 120 -0.71 -3.78 2.97
C LEU A 120 -1.59 -2.79 2.19
N ALA A 121 -2.91 -2.90 2.33
CA ALA A 121 -3.86 -1.98 1.70
C ALA A 121 -3.70 -0.55 2.23
N ALA A 122 -3.47 -0.38 3.54
CA ALA A 122 -3.20 0.92 4.15
C ALA A 122 -1.91 1.55 3.62
N ALA A 123 -0.83 0.76 3.49
CA ALA A 123 0.44 1.20 2.92
C ALA A 123 0.29 1.63 1.45
N ALA A 124 -0.46 0.87 0.65
CA ALA A 124 -0.73 1.20 -0.75
C ALA A 124 -1.49 2.54 -0.88
N ARG A 125 -2.52 2.75 -0.05
CA ARG A 125 -3.26 4.02 0.02
C ARG A 125 -2.35 5.18 0.44
N ALA A 126 -1.48 4.98 1.42
CA ALA A 126 -0.54 6.02 1.86
C ALA A 126 0.43 6.44 0.75
N LEU A 127 0.96 5.47 -0.03
CA LEU A 127 1.81 5.74 -1.18
C LEU A 127 1.06 6.51 -2.28
N ALA A 128 -0.14 6.05 -2.64
CA ALA A 128 -0.98 6.72 -3.63
C ALA A 128 -1.30 8.17 -3.23
N ASN A 129 -1.69 8.39 -1.97
CA ASN A 129 -1.97 9.71 -1.44
C ASN A 129 -0.73 10.62 -1.44
N ASN A 130 0.45 10.09 -1.12
CA ASN A 130 1.68 10.89 -1.18
C ASN A 130 1.99 11.33 -2.61
N ARG A 131 1.86 10.43 -3.59
CA ARG A 131 2.07 10.72 -5.01
C ARG A 131 1.10 11.75 -5.53
N GLY A 132 -0.20 11.60 -5.27
CA GLY A 132 -1.20 12.60 -5.64
C GLY A 132 -0.89 13.99 -5.09
N ARG A 133 -0.40 14.08 -3.84
CA ARG A 133 0.02 15.37 -3.25
C ARG A 133 1.28 15.94 -3.91
N MET A 134 2.22 15.10 -4.36
CA MET A 134 3.38 15.56 -5.13
C MET A 134 2.97 16.10 -6.49
N ASP A 135 2.05 15.43 -7.17
CA ASP A 135 1.59 15.83 -8.50
C ASP A 135 0.86 17.17 -8.45
N LEU A 136 -0.02 17.38 -7.46
CA LEU A 136 -0.65 18.68 -7.22
C LEU A 136 0.40 19.79 -6.96
N CYS A 137 1.44 19.51 -6.18
CA CYS A 137 2.52 20.49 -5.97
C CYS A 137 3.27 20.80 -7.27
N ARG A 138 3.55 19.79 -8.10
CA ARG A 138 4.24 19.96 -9.40
C ARG A 138 3.40 20.76 -10.39
N GLU A 139 2.11 20.46 -10.49
CA GLU A 139 1.17 21.20 -11.32
C GLU A 139 1.08 22.68 -10.89
N ARG A 140 1.04 22.91 -9.57
CA ARG A 140 1.04 24.27 -9.03
C ARG A 140 2.33 25.02 -9.35
N ILE A 141 3.49 24.36 -9.23
CA ILE A 141 4.78 24.94 -9.64
C ILE A 141 4.76 25.29 -11.12
N ALA A 142 4.31 24.39 -11.99
CA ALA A 142 4.25 24.63 -13.43
C ALA A 142 3.37 25.83 -13.77
N THR A 143 2.22 25.98 -13.10
CA THR A 143 1.33 27.13 -13.28
C THR A 143 1.96 28.44 -12.81
N LEU A 144 2.62 28.44 -11.65
CA LEU A 144 3.31 29.63 -11.15
C LEU A 144 4.50 30.04 -12.03
N ARG A 145 5.23 29.08 -12.60
CA ARG A 145 6.31 29.35 -13.57
C ARG A 145 5.78 30.00 -14.83
N ARG A 146 4.71 29.44 -15.44
CA ARG A 146 4.06 30.07 -16.61
C ARG A 146 3.62 31.51 -16.34
N SER A 147 3.11 31.80 -15.15
CA SER A 147 2.75 33.18 -14.74
C SER A 147 3.97 34.08 -14.60
N LEU A 148 5.12 33.58 -14.14
CA LEU A 148 6.37 34.34 -14.12
C LEU A 148 6.88 34.62 -15.54
N ASP A 149 6.80 33.63 -16.42
CA ASP A 149 7.24 33.76 -17.81
C ASP A 149 6.37 34.77 -18.56
N GLN A 150 5.05 34.78 -18.30
CA GLN A 150 4.12 35.79 -18.82
C GLN A 150 4.48 37.19 -18.32
N HIS A 151 4.69 37.37 -17.01
CA HIS A 151 5.10 38.67 -16.47
C HIS A 151 6.41 39.18 -17.07
N ALA A 152 7.40 38.30 -17.28
CA ALA A 152 8.65 38.70 -17.90
C ALA A 152 8.49 39.08 -19.38
N ALA A 153 7.55 38.45 -20.11
CA ALA A 153 7.22 38.83 -21.48
C ALA A 153 6.50 40.18 -21.52
N ASP A 154 5.52 40.39 -20.64
CA ASP A 154 4.78 41.66 -20.53
C ASP A 154 5.74 42.83 -20.22
N GLU A 155 6.66 42.66 -19.25
CA GLU A 155 7.69 43.67 -18.92
C GLU A 155 8.60 43.98 -20.13
N ALA A 156 9.00 42.95 -20.89
CA ALA A 156 9.86 43.14 -22.06
C ALA A 156 9.13 43.86 -23.21
N ASP A 157 7.83 43.60 -23.39
CA ASP A 157 7.01 44.27 -24.39
C ASP A 157 6.80 45.76 -24.02
N GLU A 158 6.51 46.06 -22.75
CA GLU A 158 6.42 47.43 -22.24
C GLU A 158 7.73 48.22 -22.46
N ASP A 159 8.88 47.63 -22.12
CA ASP A 159 10.21 48.23 -22.33
C ASP A 159 10.50 48.47 -23.83
N ALA A 160 10.07 47.56 -24.70
CA ALA A 160 10.23 47.67 -26.15
C ALA A 160 9.36 48.80 -26.72
N GLU A 161 8.11 48.93 -26.27
CA GLU A 161 7.20 50.02 -26.63
C GLU A 161 7.74 51.38 -26.17
N GLU A 162 8.21 51.49 -24.92
CA GLU A 162 8.81 52.73 -24.40
C GLU A 162 10.05 53.13 -25.23
N THR A 163 10.91 52.17 -25.55
CA THR A 163 12.08 52.40 -26.40
C THR A 163 11.69 52.87 -27.81
N ALA A 164 10.66 52.28 -28.40
CA ALA A 164 10.15 52.66 -29.71
C ALA A 164 9.57 54.09 -29.70
N LEU A 165 8.79 54.43 -28.66
CA LEU A 165 8.24 55.77 -28.46
C LEU A 165 9.33 56.82 -28.22
N ALA A 166 10.36 56.50 -27.44
CA ALA A 166 11.50 57.39 -27.20
C ALA A 166 12.24 57.71 -28.51
N ARG A 167 12.45 56.70 -29.37
CA ARG A 167 13.04 56.89 -30.72
C ARG A 167 12.17 57.78 -31.60
N LEU A 168 10.85 57.58 -31.60
CA LEU A 168 9.92 58.40 -32.38
C LEU A 168 9.93 59.87 -31.92
N ARG A 169 10.04 60.14 -30.62
CA ARG A 169 10.14 61.50 -30.05
C ARG A 169 11.42 62.24 -30.42
N LEU A 170 12.49 61.49 -30.70
CA LEU A 170 13.80 62.02 -31.10
C LEU A 170 13.94 62.21 -32.62
N MET A 171 12.97 61.72 -33.42
CA MET A 171 12.96 61.97 -34.85
C MET A 171 12.50 63.42 -35.15
N PRO A 172 13.24 64.18 -35.98
CA PRO A 172 12.83 65.52 -36.36
C PRO A 172 11.53 65.47 -37.16
N ARG A 173 10.57 66.34 -36.79
CA ARG A 173 9.30 66.48 -37.50
C ARG A 173 9.59 67.01 -38.93
N PRO A 174 9.15 66.33 -40.00
CA PRO A 174 9.28 66.88 -41.34
C PRO A 174 8.47 68.19 -41.44
N ALA A 175 9.10 69.22 -42.01
CA ALA A 175 8.51 70.53 -42.28
C ALA A 175 7.51 70.47 -43.44
#